data_AF-W5JIP1-F1
#
_entry.id   AF-W5JIP1-F1
#
_cell.length_a   1.000
_cell.length_b   1.000
_cell.length_c   1.000
_cell.angle_alpha   90.00
_cell.angle_beta   90.00
_cell.angle_gamma   90.00
#
_symmetry.space_group_name_H-M   'P 1'
#
loop_
_entity.id
_entity.type
_entity.pdbx_description
1 polymer ?
#
loop_
_entity_poly.entity_id
_entity_poly.type
_entity_poly.pdbx_seq_one_letter_code
_entity_poly.pdbx_strand_id
1 'polypeptide(L)'
;MAKRTRKVGIVGKYGTRYGASLRKMVKKMEITQHAKYTCTFCGKDAMKRSCVGIWSCKRCKRVVAGGAWVYSTTAAASVRSAVRRLREM
;
A
#
# COMPACT_ATOMS: atom_id res chain seq x y z
N MET A 1 4.24 -0.07 25.30
CA MET A 1 3.14 -0.94 24.79
C MET A 1 3.68 -2.35 24.60
N ALA A 2 3.00 -3.36 25.15
CA ALA A 2 3.42 -4.77 25.02
C ALA A 2 2.99 -5.38 23.69
N LYS A 3 3.78 -6.33 23.17
CA LYS A 3 3.46 -7.09 21.95
C LYS A 3 2.29 -8.04 22.21
N ARG A 4 1.14 -7.75 21.61
CA ARG A 4 -0.11 -8.51 21.82
C ARG A 4 -0.20 -9.83 21.05
N THR A 5 0.52 -9.99 19.94
CA THR A 5 0.43 -11.19 19.10
C THR A 5 1.81 -11.64 18.61
N ARG A 6 2.05 -12.96 18.59
CA ARG A 6 3.32 -13.53 18.11
C ARG A 6 3.38 -13.60 16.58
N LYS A 7 2.31 -14.08 15.93
CA LYS A 7 2.27 -14.37 14.48
C LYS A 7 1.19 -13.60 13.72
N VAL A 8 0.00 -13.42 14.30
CA VAL A 8 -1.19 -12.99 13.54
C VAL A 8 -1.17 -11.50 13.15
N GLY A 9 -0.83 -10.57 14.05
CA GLY A 9 -0.88 -9.13 13.73
C GLY A 9 -2.29 -8.67 13.35
N ILE A 10 -2.41 -7.86 12.29
CA ILE A 10 -3.68 -7.23 11.85
C ILE A 10 -4.81 -8.22 11.54
N VAL A 11 -4.46 -9.44 11.08
CA VAL A 11 -5.45 -10.50 10.81
C VAL A 11 -5.98 -11.18 12.06
N GLY A 12 -5.58 -10.74 13.26
CA GLY A 12 -6.18 -11.16 14.52
C GLY A 12 -7.68 -10.88 14.59
N LYS A 13 -8.18 -9.86 13.87
CA LYS A 13 -9.61 -9.53 13.75
C LYS A 13 -10.47 -10.67 13.19
N TYR A 14 -9.88 -11.61 12.46
CA TYR A 14 -10.58 -12.75 11.88
C TYR A 14 -10.75 -13.94 12.85
N GLY A 15 -10.14 -13.89 14.04
CA GLY A 15 -10.21 -14.99 15.02
C GLY A 15 -9.69 -16.30 14.43
N THR A 16 -10.36 -17.42 14.71
CA THR A 16 -10.00 -18.77 14.23
C THR A 16 -10.47 -19.07 12.80
N ARG A 17 -11.28 -18.19 12.19
CA ARG A 17 -11.94 -18.43 10.90
C ARG A 17 -10.96 -18.42 9.71
N TYR A 18 -11.42 -19.00 8.59
CA TYR A 18 -10.81 -18.96 7.25
C TYR A 18 -9.48 -19.69 7.06
N GLY A 19 -8.90 -20.29 8.10
CA GLY A 19 -7.65 -21.04 8.01
C GLY A 19 -6.39 -20.17 7.93
N ALA A 20 -5.22 -20.81 8.02
CA ALA A 20 -3.94 -20.10 8.15
C ALA A 20 -3.42 -19.52 6.82
N SER A 21 -3.61 -20.24 5.70
CA SER A 21 -3.10 -19.83 4.39
C SER A 21 -3.74 -18.52 3.91
N LEU A 22 -5.07 -18.46 3.93
CA LEU A 22 -5.84 -17.26 3.55
C LEU A 22 -5.49 -16.06 4.44
N ARG A 23 -5.39 -16.26 5.76
CA ARG A 23 -4.99 -15.19 6.69
C ARG A 23 -3.56 -14.69 6.43
N LYS A 24 -2.61 -15.55 6.06
CA LYS A 24 -1.25 -15.11 5.70
C LYS A 24 -1.25 -14.24 4.44
N MET A 25 -2.06 -14.58 3.44
CA MET A 25 -2.20 -13.80 2.20
C MET A 25 -2.83 -12.43 2.48
N VAL A 26 -3.97 -12.41 3.17
CA VAL A 26 -4.68 -11.18 3.56
C VAL A 26 -3.81 -10.29 4.44
N LYS A 27 -3.01 -10.87 5.36
CA LYS A 27 -2.09 -10.09 6.20
C LYS A 27 -1.14 -9.23 5.38
N LYS A 28 -0.58 -9.74 4.28
CA LYS A 28 0.31 -8.97 3.41
C LYS A 28 -0.44 -7.77 2.81
N MET A 29 -1.63 -8.00 2.24
CA MET A 29 -2.46 -6.95 1.63
C MET A 29 -2.97 -5.91 2.64
N GLU A 30 -3.34 -6.35 3.85
CA GLU A 30 -3.83 -5.47 4.92
C GLU A 30 -2.76 -4.59 5.53
N ILE A 31 -1.52 -5.08 5.63
CA ILE A 31 -0.39 -4.26 6.09
C ILE A 31 -0.10 -3.18 5.05
N THR A 32 0.00 -3.54 3.76
CA THR A 32 0.35 -2.56 2.73
C THR A 32 -0.73 -1.50 2.55
N GLN A 33 -2.01 -1.86 2.56
CA GLN A 33 -3.09 -0.88 2.32
C GLN A 33 -3.24 0.14 3.46
N HIS A 34 -2.89 -0.23 4.70
CA HIS A 34 -2.97 0.64 5.87
C HIS A 34 -1.66 1.38 6.17
N ALA A 35 -0.57 1.01 5.49
CA ALA A 35 0.71 1.69 5.62
C ALA A 35 0.61 3.14 5.16
N LYS A 36 1.49 3.98 5.71
CA LYS A 36 1.74 5.31 5.16
C LYS A 36 2.88 5.20 4.17
N TYR A 37 2.72 5.83 3.01
CA TYR A 37 3.78 5.92 2.00
C TYR A 37 4.32 7.35 1.92
N THR A 38 5.55 7.45 1.41
CA THR A 38 6.20 8.72 1.11
C THR A 38 5.52 9.38 -0.08
N CYS A 39 5.07 10.62 0.11
CA CYS A 39 4.46 11.40 -0.95
C CYS A 39 5.55 11.95 -1.89
N THR A 40 5.48 11.60 -3.17
CA THR A 40 6.43 12.07 -4.21
C THR A 40 6.39 13.58 -4.43
N PHE A 41 5.34 14.26 -3.98
CA PHE A 41 5.16 15.70 -4.19
C PHE A 41 5.62 16.58 -3.04
N CYS A 42 5.56 16.10 -1.81
CA CYS A 42 5.91 16.90 -0.63
C CYS A 42 6.92 16.22 0.29
N GLY A 43 7.45 15.04 -0.10
CA GLY A 43 8.47 14.28 0.62
C GLY A 43 8.04 13.67 1.96
N LYS A 44 6.80 13.91 2.43
CA LYS A 44 6.32 13.47 3.75
C LYS A 44 5.66 12.09 3.69
N ASP A 45 5.86 11.28 4.72
CA ASP A 45 5.15 10.00 4.95
C ASP A 45 3.70 10.21 5.40
N ALA A 46 2.89 10.71 4.48
CA ALA A 46 1.51 11.09 4.72
C ALA A 46 0.55 10.61 3.64
N MET A 47 1.03 9.80 2.68
CA MET A 47 0.20 9.21 1.65
C MET A 47 -0.56 8.01 2.22
N LYS A 48 -1.89 8.03 2.15
CA LYS A 48 -2.77 6.96 2.61
C LYS A 48 -3.79 6.60 1.54
N ARG A 49 -4.24 5.35 1.57
CA ARG A 49 -5.33 4.87 0.72
C ARG A 49 -6.65 5.50 1.15
N SER A 50 -7.38 6.07 0.20
CA SER A 50 -8.75 6.57 0.40
C SER A 50 -9.77 5.56 -0.11
N CYS A 51 -9.62 5.16 -1.38
CA CYS A 51 -10.47 4.15 -2.03
C CYS A 51 -9.59 3.16 -2.80
N VAL A 52 -10.18 2.15 -3.43
CA VAL A 52 -9.45 1.26 -4.34
C VAL A 52 -8.80 2.10 -5.45
N GLY A 53 -7.47 2.00 -5.58
CA GLY A 53 -6.72 2.74 -6.60
C GLY A 53 -6.56 4.24 -6.34
N ILE A 54 -7.13 4.79 -5.27
CA ILE A 54 -7.05 6.23 -4.97
C ILE A 54 -6.28 6.47 -3.68
N TRP A 55 -5.21 7.25 -3.78
CA TRP A 55 -4.31 7.58 -2.66
C TRP A 55 -4.29 9.08 -2.43
N SER A 56 -4.46 9.51 -1.18
CA SER A 56 -4.46 10.92 -0.81
C SER A 56 -3.38 11.24 0.21
N CYS A 57 -2.70 12.36 0.00
CA CYS A 57 -1.72 12.87 0.95
C CYS A 57 -2.40 13.80 1.97
N LYS A 58 -2.34 13.46 3.25
CA LYS A 58 -2.94 14.31 4.30
C LYS A 58 -2.30 15.71 4.38
N ARG A 59 -1.01 15.82 4.00
CA ARG A 59 -0.19 17.04 4.13
C ARG A 59 -0.39 17.99 2.95
N CYS A 60 -0.09 17.56 1.72
CA CYS A 60 -0.20 18.42 0.54
C CYS A 60 -1.53 18.30 -0.22
N LYS A 61 -2.49 17.52 0.30
CA LYS A 61 -3.85 17.35 -0.24
C LYS A 61 -3.95 16.78 -1.66
N ARG A 62 -2.83 16.39 -2.27
CA ARG A 62 -2.83 15.75 -3.59
C ARG A 62 -3.42 14.36 -3.52
N VAL A 63 -4.19 14.05 -4.55
CA VAL A 63 -4.81 12.74 -4.78
C VAL A 63 -4.20 12.14 -6.04
N VAL A 64 -3.86 10.86 -5.99
CA VAL A 64 -3.13 10.15 -7.04
C VAL A 64 -3.76 8.79 -7.28
N ALA A 65 -3.83 8.40 -8.56
CA ALA A 65 -4.16 7.04 -8.95
C ALA A 65 -2.96 6.11 -8.70
N GLY A 66 -3.18 5.03 -7.94
CA GLY A 66 -2.17 4.05 -7.58
C GLY A 66 -2.71 2.63 -7.63
N GLY A 67 -2.01 1.69 -7.00
CA GLY A 67 -2.47 0.31 -6.92
C GLY A 67 -3.64 0.11 -5.95
N ALA A 68 -4.27 -1.06 -6.03
CA ALA A 68 -5.38 -1.42 -5.14
C ALA A 68 -4.96 -1.51 -3.67
N TRP A 69 -3.79 -2.09 -3.38
CA TRP A 69 -3.26 -2.34 -2.02
C TRP A 69 -1.91 -1.68 -1.74
N VAL A 70 -1.24 -1.17 -2.76
CA VAL A 70 0.08 -0.53 -2.68
C VAL A 70 0.05 0.79 -3.46
N TYR A 71 0.76 1.81 -2.98
CA TYR A 71 0.79 3.12 -3.64
C TYR A 71 1.37 3.05 -5.07
N SER A 72 2.46 2.30 -5.27
CA SER A 72 3.05 2.06 -6.59
C SER A 72 3.16 0.55 -6.85
N THR A 73 2.53 0.08 -7.94
CA THR A 73 2.68 -1.30 -8.42
C THR A 73 3.98 -1.48 -9.19
N THR A 74 4.53 -2.70 -9.19
CA THR A 74 5.73 -3.06 -9.96
C THR A 74 5.55 -2.86 -11.46
N ALA A 75 4.42 -3.34 -12.02
CA ALA A 75 4.10 -3.17 -13.44
C ALA A 75 4.09 -1.68 -13.86
N ALA A 76 3.39 -0.83 -13.11
CA ALA A 76 3.37 0.61 -13.40
C ALA A 76 4.77 1.26 -13.29
N ALA A 77 5.63 0.79 -12.40
CA ALA A 77 7.01 1.28 -12.32
C ALA A 77 7.81 0.92 -13.59
N SER A 78 7.69 -0.31 -14.08
CA SER A 78 8.32 -0.75 -15.33
C SER A 78 7.79 0.00 -16.56
N VAL A 79 6.49 0.28 -16.61
CA VAL A 79 5.91 1.07 -17.71
C VAL A 79 6.44 2.51 -17.68
N ARG A 80 6.53 3.14 -16.49
CA ARG A 80 7.10 4.49 -16.38
C ARG A 80 8.55 4.57 -16.85
N SER A 81 9.38 3.59 -16.54
CA SER A 81 10.77 3.57 -17.01
C SER A 81 10.86 3.34 -18.52
N ALA A 82 10.04 2.43 -19.07
CA ALA A 82 9.99 2.18 -20.51
C ALA A 82 9.53 3.42 -21.30
N VAL A 83 8.46 4.08 -20.87
CA VAL A 83 7.95 5.31 -21.51
C VAL A 83 8.96 6.44 -21.42
N ARG A 84 9.64 6.60 -20.28
CA ARG A 84 10.70 7.61 -20.14
C ARG A 84 11.82 7.38 -21.14
N ARG A 85 12.33 6.15 -21.24
CA ARG A 85 13.40 5.78 -22.19
C ARG A 85 13.00 6.10 -23.63
N LEU A 86 11.77 5.78 -24.03
CA LEU A 86 11.28 6.06 -25.39
C LEU A 86 11.08 7.55 -25.70
N ARG A 87 10.90 8.39 -24.68
CA ARG A 87 10.76 9.85 -24.85
C ARG A 87 12.11 10.58 -24.93
N GLU A 88 13.17 9.97 -24.41
CA GLU A 88 14.53 10.52 -24.40
C GLU A 88 15.35 10.09 -25.65
N MET A 89 14.79 9.21 -26.49
CA MET A 89 15.28 8.89 -27.84
C MET A 89 14.77 9.92 -28.84
#